data_AF-Q8BXL5-F1
#
_entry.id   AF-Q8BXL5-F1
#
_cell.length_a   1.000
_cell.length_b   1.000
_cell.length_c   1.000
_cell.angle_alpha   90.00
_cell.angle_beta   90.00
_cell.angle_gamma   90.00
#
_symmetry.space_group_name_H-M   'P 1'
#
loop_
_entity.id
_entity.type
_entity.pdbx_description
1 polymer ?
#
loop_
_entity_poly.entity_id
_entity_poly.type
_entity_poly.pdbx_seq_one_letter_code
_entity_poly.pdbx_strand_id
1 'polypeptide(L)'
;MAKRSSLSIRIVEGKNLPAKDITGSSDPYCIVKVDNEPIIRTATVWKTLCPFWGEDYQVHLPPTFHTVAFYVMDEDALSRDDVIGKVCLTRDALASHPKGFSGWTHLVEVDPNEEVQGEIHLRLEVVPGVHASRLRCAVLEARDLAPKDRNGASDPFVRVHYNGRTQETSVVKKSCYPRWNETFDFELEKGASEALLVEAWDWDLVSRNDFLGKVAVNVQRLCSAQQEEGWFRLQPDQSKSRQGKGNLGSLQLEVRLRDETVLPSVCYQPLVQLLCQEVKLGTQGPGRLIPVIEETTSAECRQEVATTLLKLFLGQGLAKDFLDLLFQLELGRTSEA
;
A
#
# COMPACT_ATOMS: atom_id res chain seq x y z
N MET A 1 9.96 17.67 -7.60
CA MET A 1 9.14 17.75 -6.38
C MET A 1 9.13 16.38 -5.77
N ALA A 2 9.49 16.24 -4.49
CA ALA A 2 9.35 14.97 -3.80
C ALA A 2 7.89 14.84 -3.34
N LYS A 3 7.24 13.74 -3.70
CA LYS A 3 5.93 13.38 -3.17
C LYS A 3 6.14 12.30 -2.13
N ARG A 4 5.58 12.50 -0.93
CA ARG A 4 5.57 11.51 0.13
C ARG A 4 4.13 11.30 0.55
N SER A 5 3.71 10.05 0.61
CA SER A 5 2.42 9.71 1.20
C SER A 5 2.64 9.26 2.64
N SER A 6 1.95 9.89 3.58
CA SER A 6 1.85 9.40 4.96
C SER A 6 0.43 8.87 5.19
N LEU A 7 0.35 7.72 5.85
CA LEU A 7 -0.92 7.09 6.20
C LEU A 7 -0.98 7.02 7.73
N SER A 8 -1.98 7.69 8.29
CA SER A 8 -2.34 7.58 9.70
C SER A 8 -3.41 6.49 9.82
N ILE A 9 -3.14 5.50 10.67
CA ILE A 9 -3.99 4.34 10.89
C ILE A 9 -4.29 4.24 12.38
N ARG A 10 -5.58 4.17 12.73
CA ARG A 10 -6.06 3.85 14.05
C ARG A 10 -6.93 2.61 14.00
N ILE A 11 -6.55 1.61 14.78
CA ILE A 11 -7.30 0.36 14.94
C ILE A 11 -7.95 0.43 16.32
N VAL A 12 -9.26 0.74 16.33
CA VAL A 12 -9.95 1.07 17.59
C VAL A 12 -10.41 -0.21 18.29
N GLU A 13 -11.43 -0.85 17.74
CA GLU A 13 -12.05 -2.02 18.36
C GLU A 13 -12.76 -2.91 17.33
N GLY A 14 -12.93 -4.18 17.69
CA GLY A 14 -13.75 -5.15 16.97
C GLY A 14 -15.05 -5.44 17.74
N LYS A 15 -16.09 -5.87 17.05
CA LYS A 15 -17.33 -6.34 17.69
C LYS A 15 -17.95 -7.52 16.96
N ASN A 16 -18.64 -8.37 17.72
CA ASN A 16 -19.35 -9.54 17.23
C ASN A 16 -18.45 -10.46 16.37
N LEU A 17 -17.18 -10.61 16.76
CA LEU A 17 -16.28 -11.54 16.09
C LEU A 17 -16.77 -12.98 16.34
N PRO A 18 -16.59 -13.89 15.37
CA PRO A 18 -16.88 -15.30 15.57
C PRO A 18 -15.90 -15.91 16.58
N ALA A 19 -16.38 -16.83 17.41
CA ALA A 19 -15.52 -17.68 18.23
C ALA A 19 -14.80 -18.69 17.34
N LYS A 20 -13.49 -18.76 17.48
CA LYS A 20 -12.60 -19.68 16.76
C LYS A 20 -12.03 -20.73 17.71
N ASP A 21 -11.85 -20.38 18.99
CA ASP A 21 -11.45 -21.31 20.03
C ASP A 21 -12.56 -22.30 20.41
N ILE A 22 -12.13 -23.48 20.85
CA ILE A 22 -12.99 -24.48 21.51
C ILE A 22 -13.64 -23.92 22.78
N THR A 23 -13.04 -22.91 23.41
CA THR A 23 -13.58 -22.23 24.61
C THR A 23 -14.80 -21.35 24.32
N GLY A 24 -15.18 -21.18 23.05
CA GLY A 24 -16.28 -20.29 22.64
C GLY A 24 -15.86 -18.81 22.61
N SER A 25 -14.56 -18.54 22.52
CA SER A 25 -13.96 -17.22 22.41
C SER A 25 -13.02 -17.13 21.20
N SER A 26 -12.32 -16.01 21.10
CA SER A 26 -11.14 -15.83 20.27
C SER A 26 -10.12 -15.03 21.07
N ASP A 27 -8.86 -15.08 20.65
CA ASP A 27 -7.73 -14.27 21.07
C ASP A 27 -7.35 -13.29 19.94
N PRO A 28 -8.22 -12.29 19.63
CA PRO A 28 -8.07 -11.50 18.42
C PRO A 28 -6.91 -10.49 18.44
N TYR A 29 -6.25 -10.39 17.28
CA TYR A 29 -5.32 -9.30 16.94
C TYR A 29 -5.52 -8.86 15.48
N CYS A 30 -5.01 -7.68 15.12
CA CYS A 30 -5.12 -7.13 13.77
C CYS A 30 -3.74 -7.04 13.08
N ILE A 31 -3.65 -7.51 11.84
CA ILE A 31 -2.51 -7.29 10.94
C ILE A 31 -2.93 -6.27 9.89
N VAL A 32 -2.12 -5.22 9.69
CA VAL A 32 -2.28 -4.33 8.54
C VAL A 32 -1.29 -4.71 7.46
N LYS A 33 -1.81 -4.96 6.27
CA LYS A 33 -1.02 -5.19 5.05
C LYS A 33 -1.18 -4.03 4.08
N VAL A 34 -0.08 -3.61 3.45
CA VAL A 34 -0.10 -2.68 2.33
C VAL A 34 0.36 -3.42 1.09
N ASP A 35 -0.51 -3.51 0.09
CA ASP A 35 -0.27 -4.30 -1.13
C ASP A 35 0.25 -5.74 -0.81
N ASN A 36 -0.43 -6.40 0.14
CA ASN A 36 -0.14 -7.72 0.72
C ASN A 36 1.12 -7.87 1.59
N GLU A 37 1.93 -6.81 1.72
CA GLU A 37 3.05 -6.82 2.65
C GLU A 37 2.60 -6.42 4.06
N PRO A 38 2.80 -7.26 5.10
CA PRO A 38 2.44 -6.93 6.46
C PRO A 38 3.36 -5.85 7.03
N ILE A 39 2.78 -4.76 7.52
CA ILE A 39 3.52 -3.60 8.05
C ILE A 39 3.27 -3.34 9.54
N ILE A 40 2.13 -3.80 10.07
CA ILE A 40 1.70 -3.56 11.46
C ILE A 40 1.04 -4.83 11.98
N ARG A 41 1.26 -5.14 13.26
CA ARG A 41 0.51 -6.13 14.04
C ARG A 41 0.16 -5.49 15.39
N THR A 42 -1.11 -5.55 15.78
CA THR A 42 -1.53 -5.07 17.11
C THR A 42 -1.18 -6.07 18.21
N ALA A 43 -1.34 -5.65 19.45
CA ALA A 43 -1.41 -6.56 20.58
C ALA A 43 -2.62 -7.50 20.46
N THR A 44 -2.49 -8.66 21.10
CA THR A 44 -3.53 -9.67 21.18
C THR A 44 -4.40 -9.43 22.40
N VAL A 45 -5.71 -9.44 22.20
CA VAL A 45 -6.67 -9.31 23.29
C VAL A 45 -7.28 -10.67 23.57
N TRP A 46 -6.96 -11.25 24.71
CA TRP A 46 -7.31 -12.63 25.02
C TRP A 46 -8.79 -12.82 25.37
N LYS A 47 -9.37 -13.91 24.88
CA LYS A 47 -10.67 -14.50 25.23
C LYS A 47 -11.83 -13.52 25.09
N THR A 48 -11.95 -12.88 23.94
CA THR A 48 -13.01 -11.91 23.65
C THR A 48 -13.48 -11.96 22.20
N LEU A 49 -14.75 -11.64 21.99
CA LEU A 49 -15.35 -11.42 20.67
C LEU A 49 -15.57 -9.92 20.36
N CYS A 50 -15.18 -9.05 21.30
CA CYS A 50 -15.27 -7.61 21.21
C CYS A 50 -13.96 -6.96 21.71
N PRO A 51 -12.83 -7.14 20.99
CA PRO A 51 -11.55 -6.59 21.43
C PRO A 51 -11.47 -5.08 21.31
N PHE A 52 -10.81 -4.44 22.25
CA PHE A 52 -10.39 -3.04 22.18
C PHE A 52 -8.87 -2.99 22.07
N TRP A 53 -8.35 -2.50 20.95
CA TRP A 53 -6.91 -2.31 20.72
C TRP A 53 -6.51 -0.87 21.01
N GLY A 54 -7.23 0.10 20.44
CA GLY A 54 -6.97 1.52 20.63
C GLY A 54 -5.58 1.96 20.16
N GLU A 55 -5.02 1.30 19.14
CA GLU A 55 -3.65 1.52 18.69
C GLU A 55 -3.58 2.48 17.49
N ASP A 56 -2.60 3.38 17.53
CA ASP A 56 -2.39 4.47 16.58
C ASP A 56 -1.01 4.35 15.91
N TYR A 57 -1.00 4.42 14.58
CA TYR A 57 0.18 4.24 13.75
C TYR A 57 0.30 5.33 12.68
N GLN A 58 1.53 5.75 12.40
CA GLN A 58 1.85 6.62 11.28
C GLN A 58 2.92 5.97 10.41
N VAL A 59 2.56 5.62 9.18
CA VAL A 59 3.45 4.94 8.25
C VAL A 59 3.70 5.77 7.01
N HIS A 60 4.92 5.70 6.50
CA HIS A 60 5.30 6.37 5.26
C HIS A 60 5.27 5.35 4.14
N LEU A 61 4.42 5.58 3.15
CA LEU A 61 4.22 4.66 2.05
C LEU A 61 4.74 5.27 0.74
N PRO A 62 5.22 4.44 -0.20
CA PRO A 62 5.44 4.89 -1.56
C PRO A 62 4.16 5.53 -2.12
N PRO A 63 4.25 6.60 -2.92
CA PRO A 63 3.07 7.25 -3.51
C PRO A 63 2.21 6.33 -4.40
N THR A 64 2.76 5.17 -4.75
CA THR A 64 2.20 4.18 -5.67
C THR A 64 1.54 3.00 -4.97
N PHE A 65 1.33 3.01 -3.65
CA PHE A 65 0.57 1.94 -3.01
C PHE A 65 -0.88 1.95 -3.49
N HIS A 66 -1.57 0.80 -3.45
CA HIS A 66 -2.93 0.72 -3.99
C HIS A 66 -3.95 0.29 -2.95
N THR A 67 -3.58 -0.59 -2.04
CA THR A 67 -4.51 -1.17 -1.08
C THR A 67 -3.91 -1.23 0.32
N VAL A 68 -4.75 -0.98 1.31
CA VAL A 68 -4.47 -1.18 2.73
C VAL A 68 -5.52 -2.16 3.24
N ALA A 69 -5.07 -3.32 3.69
CA ALA A 69 -5.94 -4.40 4.16
C ALA A 69 -5.71 -4.64 5.66
N PHE A 70 -6.80 -4.77 6.40
CA PHE A 70 -6.84 -5.03 7.83
C PHE A 70 -7.36 -6.43 8.03
N TYR A 71 -6.51 -7.32 8.52
CA TYR A 71 -6.86 -8.71 8.81
C TYR A 71 -7.07 -8.84 10.30
N VAL A 72 -8.24 -9.32 10.70
CA VAL A 72 -8.44 -9.76 12.08
C VAL A 72 -8.13 -11.25 12.12
N MET A 73 -7.23 -11.61 13.02
CA MET A 73 -6.68 -12.94 13.23
C MET A 73 -7.03 -13.40 14.64
N ASP A 74 -7.08 -14.70 14.83
CA ASP A 74 -7.19 -15.37 16.12
C ASP A 74 -5.85 -16.02 16.46
N GLU A 75 -5.23 -15.63 17.58
CA GLU A 75 -3.91 -16.18 17.96
C GLU A 75 -4.04 -17.56 18.58
N ASP A 76 -3.37 -18.54 17.97
CA ASP A 76 -3.38 -19.92 18.42
C ASP A 76 -2.04 -20.31 19.06
N ALA A 77 -2.09 -20.90 20.26
CA ALA A 77 -0.86 -21.29 20.96
C ALA A 77 -0.12 -22.50 20.32
N LEU A 78 -0.85 -23.38 19.61
CA LEU A 78 -0.35 -24.68 19.14
C LEU A 78 -0.61 -24.95 17.64
N SER A 79 -1.32 -24.05 16.96
CA SER A 79 -1.66 -24.13 15.53
C SER A 79 -1.26 -22.85 14.80
N ARG A 80 -1.57 -22.78 13.50
CA ARG A 80 -1.48 -21.52 12.77
C ARG A 80 -2.72 -20.69 13.11
N ASP A 81 -2.50 -19.42 13.39
CA ASP A 81 -3.54 -18.44 13.66
C ASP A 81 -4.64 -18.45 12.60
N ASP A 82 -5.88 -18.48 13.08
CA ASP A 82 -7.07 -18.53 12.25
C ASP A 82 -7.43 -17.13 11.73
N VAL A 83 -7.75 -17.05 10.44
CA VAL A 83 -8.26 -15.80 9.87
C VAL A 83 -9.73 -15.65 10.26
N ILE A 84 -10.05 -14.54 10.92
CA ILE A 84 -11.44 -14.16 11.24
C ILE A 84 -12.07 -13.46 10.03
N GLY A 85 -11.37 -12.49 9.44
CA GLY A 85 -11.83 -11.79 8.25
C GLY A 85 -10.92 -10.61 7.89
N LYS A 86 -11.21 -9.96 6.76
CA LYS A 86 -10.47 -8.78 6.29
C LYS A 86 -11.38 -7.58 6.04
N VAL A 87 -10.79 -6.40 6.05
CA VAL A 87 -11.34 -5.15 5.50
C VAL A 87 -10.30 -4.58 4.55
N CYS A 88 -10.68 -4.23 3.32
CA CYS A 88 -9.77 -3.62 2.35
C CYS A 88 -10.20 -2.19 2.02
N LEU A 89 -9.26 -1.25 2.11
CA LEU A 89 -9.43 0.14 1.68
C LEU A 89 -8.47 0.41 0.52
N THR A 90 -9.01 0.91 -0.61
CA THR A 90 -8.18 1.30 -1.74
C THR A 90 -7.63 2.71 -1.54
N ARG A 91 -6.48 3.00 -2.14
CA ARG A 91 -5.90 4.34 -2.16
C ARG A 91 -6.88 5.37 -2.71
N ASP A 92 -7.60 5.05 -3.78
CA ASP A 92 -8.58 5.96 -4.40
C ASP A 92 -9.75 6.27 -3.46
N ALA A 93 -10.22 5.27 -2.70
CA ALA A 93 -11.26 5.47 -1.69
C ALA A 93 -10.77 6.38 -0.54
N LEU A 94 -9.51 6.24 -0.14
CA LEU A 94 -8.91 7.12 0.87
C LEU A 94 -8.64 8.52 0.33
N ALA A 95 -8.15 8.65 -0.91
CA ALA A 95 -7.81 9.93 -1.53
C ALA A 95 -9.05 10.77 -1.86
N SER A 96 -10.19 10.14 -2.16
CA SER A 96 -11.46 10.83 -2.41
C SER A 96 -12.07 11.48 -1.15
N HIS A 97 -11.58 11.13 0.05
CA HIS A 97 -12.05 11.65 1.32
C HIS A 97 -10.92 12.39 2.06
N PRO A 98 -10.83 13.74 2.02
CA PRO A 98 -9.73 14.49 2.63
C PRO A 98 -9.56 14.30 4.15
N LYS A 99 -10.65 13.94 4.85
CA LYS A 99 -10.64 13.61 6.28
C LYS A 99 -10.29 12.13 6.56
N GLY A 100 -10.11 11.32 5.52
CA GLY A 100 -9.95 9.88 5.57
C GLY A 100 -11.26 9.13 5.87
N PHE A 101 -11.12 7.83 6.09
CA PHE A 101 -12.17 6.94 6.57
C PHE A 101 -12.22 6.99 8.10
N SER A 102 -13.42 7.04 8.68
CA SER A 102 -13.64 6.89 10.11
C SER A 102 -14.99 6.25 10.36
N GLY A 103 -15.02 5.09 11.01
CA GLY A 103 -16.25 4.41 11.35
C GLY A 103 -16.14 2.89 11.39
N TRP A 104 -17.31 2.25 11.52
CA TRP A 104 -17.48 0.81 11.49
C TRP A 104 -17.51 0.29 10.06
N THR A 105 -16.86 -0.85 9.84
CA THR A 105 -16.89 -1.59 8.58
C THR A 105 -16.97 -3.09 8.84
N HIS A 106 -17.66 -3.81 7.97
CA HIS A 106 -17.89 -5.24 8.12
C HIS A 106 -16.67 -6.03 7.66
N LEU A 107 -16.32 -7.06 8.42
CA LEU A 107 -15.32 -8.03 8.01
C LEU A 107 -15.88 -8.89 6.89
N VAL A 108 -15.06 -9.14 5.86
CA VAL A 108 -15.37 -10.06 4.77
C VAL A 108 -14.50 -11.30 4.85
N GLU A 109 -15.00 -12.41 4.33
CA GLU A 109 -14.22 -13.65 4.23
C GLU A 109 -12.97 -13.41 3.38
N VAL A 110 -11.88 -14.08 3.76
CA VAL A 110 -10.64 -14.04 2.99
C VAL A 110 -10.64 -15.22 2.03
N ASP A 111 -10.81 -14.95 0.74
CA ASP A 111 -10.53 -15.93 -0.30
C ASP A 111 -9.02 -15.92 -0.63
N PRO A 112 -8.29 -17.03 -0.43
CA PRO A 112 -6.88 -17.12 -0.80
C PRO A 112 -6.61 -16.82 -2.28
N ASN A 113 -7.59 -17.02 -3.17
CA ASN A 113 -7.49 -16.68 -4.59
C ASN A 113 -7.63 -15.18 -4.88
N GLU A 114 -8.12 -14.40 -3.91
CA GLU A 114 -8.12 -12.94 -3.99
C GLU A 114 -6.83 -12.32 -3.44
N GLU A 115 -6.03 -13.09 -2.67
CA GLU A 115 -4.72 -12.66 -2.18
C GLU A 115 -3.65 -12.82 -3.26
N VAL A 116 -3.73 -11.92 -4.23
CA VAL A 116 -2.81 -11.82 -5.37
C VAL A 116 -1.73 -10.78 -5.10
N GLN A 117 -0.46 -11.16 -5.28
CA GLN A 117 0.71 -10.31 -5.14
C GLN A 117 1.62 -10.48 -6.35
N GLY A 118 2.39 -9.43 -6.64
CA GLY A 118 3.47 -9.50 -7.61
C GLY A 118 3.12 -8.94 -8.98
N GLU A 119 4.14 -8.93 -9.83
CA GLU A 119 4.09 -8.45 -11.20
C GLU A 119 4.70 -9.48 -12.14
N ILE A 120 4.21 -9.51 -13.36
CA ILE A 120 4.69 -10.38 -14.43
C ILE A 120 5.22 -9.52 -15.58
N HIS A 121 6.42 -9.82 -16.04
CA HIS A 121 7.08 -9.15 -17.16
C HIS A 121 6.70 -9.86 -18.46
N LEU A 122 5.95 -9.15 -19.31
CA LEU A 122 5.47 -9.67 -20.58
C LEU A 122 6.01 -8.82 -21.73
N ARG A 123 6.29 -9.47 -22.86
CA ARG A 123 6.45 -8.82 -24.16
C ARG A 123 5.37 -9.34 -25.10
N LEU A 124 4.58 -8.42 -25.63
CA LEU A 124 3.41 -8.67 -26.44
C LEU A 124 3.62 -8.02 -27.80
N GLU A 125 3.39 -8.76 -28.89
CA GLU A 125 3.62 -8.28 -30.25
C GLU A 125 2.55 -8.80 -31.20
N VAL A 126 2.08 -7.94 -32.11
CA VAL A 126 1.32 -8.37 -33.28
C VAL A 126 2.29 -8.57 -34.43
N VAL A 127 2.48 -9.82 -34.83
CA VAL A 127 3.37 -10.20 -35.94
C VAL A 127 2.53 -10.32 -37.21
N PRO A 128 2.73 -9.47 -38.23
CA PRO A 128 2.03 -9.61 -39.51
C PRO A 128 2.43 -10.93 -40.18
N GLY A 129 1.45 -11.71 -40.62
CA GLY A 129 1.68 -12.92 -41.41
C GLY A 129 1.11 -12.80 -42.81
N VAL A 130 1.57 -13.68 -43.71
CA VAL A 130 1.17 -13.70 -45.12
C VAL A 130 -0.33 -13.97 -45.31
N HIS A 131 -0.92 -14.78 -44.44
CA HIS A 131 -2.34 -15.17 -44.50
C HIS A 131 -3.16 -14.64 -43.32
N ALA A 132 -2.58 -14.59 -42.12
CA ALA A 132 -3.18 -14.02 -40.93
C ALA A 132 -2.07 -13.44 -40.03
N SER A 133 -2.39 -12.35 -39.32
CA SER A 133 -1.53 -11.83 -38.26
C SER A 133 -1.51 -12.82 -37.09
N ARG A 134 -0.43 -12.79 -36.31
CA ARG A 134 -0.27 -13.61 -35.11
C ARG A 134 -0.11 -12.71 -33.90
N LEU A 135 -0.73 -13.08 -32.80
CA LEU A 135 -0.50 -12.48 -31.49
C LEU A 135 0.60 -13.30 -30.79
N ARG A 136 1.73 -12.66 -30.53
CA ARG A 136 2.85 -13.24 -29.81
C ARG A 136 2.88 -12.74 -28.38
N CYS A 137 2.96 -13.66 -27.43
CA CYS A 137 3.10 -13.38 -26.00
C CYS A 137 4.35 -14.09 -25.49
N ALA A 138 5.38 -13.32 -25.14
CA ALA A 138 6.54 -13.82 -24.41
C ALA A 138 6.35 -13.57 -22.91
N VAL A 139 6.35 -14.66 -22.15
CA VAL A 139 6.31 -14.68 -20.69
C VAL A 139 7.75 -14.76 -20.20
N LEU A 140 8.28 -13.64 -19.71
CA LEU A 140 9.70 -13.51 -19.41
C LEU A 140 10.02 -13.97 -17.99
N GLU A 141 9.47 -13.26 -17.01
CA GLU A 141 9.74 -13.44 -15.58
C GLU A 141 8.61 -12.87 -14.74
N ALA A 142 8.56 -13.22 -13.45
CA ALA A 142 7.70 -12.56 -12.48
C ALA A 142 8.50 -12.22 -11.21
N ARG A 143 7.95 -11.32 -10.39
CA ARG A 143 8.55 -10.90 -9.12
C ARG A 143 7.51 -10.71 -8.05
N ASP A 144 7.94 -10.92 -6.81
CA ASP A 144 7.16 -10.72 -5.60
C ASP A 144 5.83 -11.50 -5.64
N LEU A 145 5.84 -12.71 -6.21
CA LEU A 145 4.66 -13.58 -6.24
C LEU A 145 4.25 -14.00 -4.82
N ALA A 146 2.95 -14.09 -4.58
CA ALA A 146 2.41 -14.55 -3.31
C ALA A 146 2.94 -15.96 -2.98
N PRO A 147 3.54 -16.19 -1.80
CA PRO A 147 3.94 -17.52 -1.38
C PRO A 147 2.70 -18.32 -0.99
N LYS A 148 2.45 -19.42 -1.70
CA LYS A 148 1.29 -20.30 -1.45
C LYS A 148 1.70 -21.60 -0.75
N ASP A 149 2.96 -22.02 -0.91
CA ASP A 149 3.51 -23.17 -0.23
C ASP A 149 3.92 -22.90 1.23
N ARG A 150 3.91 -23.98 2.03
CA ARG A 150 4.45 -23.98 3.40
C ARG A 150 5.95 -23.66 3.49
N ASN A 151 6.67 -23.78 2.38
CA ASN A 151 8.10 -23.48 2.30
C ASN A 151 8.40 -21.96 2.21
N GLY A 152 7.35 -21.12 2.14
CA GLY A 152 7.49 -19.67 2.00
C GLY A 152 7.74 -19.22 0.56
N ALA A 153 7.45 -20.06 -0.43
CA ALA A 153 7.54 -19.78 -1.86
C ALA A 153 6.32 -20.34 -2.61
N SER A 154 6.44 -20.51 -3.92
CA SER A 154 5.49 -21.16 -4.81
C SER A 154 6.27 -21.95 -5.87
N ASP A 155 5.64 -22.90 -6.55
CA ASP A 155 6.06 -23.58 -7.77
C ASP A 155 5.33 -22.99 -9.02
N PRO A 156 5.62 -21.74 -9.43
CA PRO A 156 4.77 -21.03 -10.39
C PRO A 156 4.90 -21.51 -11.85
N PHE A 157 3.77 -21.48 -12.54
CA PHE A 157 3.65 -21.58 -14.00
C PHE A 157 2.59 -20.60 -14.53
N VAL A 158 2.60 -20.34 -15.84
CA VAL A 158 1.71 -19.36 -16.47
C VAL A 158 0.88 -20.01 -17.55
N ARG A 159 -0.44 -19.77 -17.51
CA ARG A 159 -1.39 -20.12 -18.57
C ARG A 159 -1.67 -18.89 -19.42
N VAL A 160 -1.49 -19.01 -20.73
CA VAL A 160 -1.84 -17.98 -21.70
C VAL A 160 -3.04 -18.47 -22.50
N HIS A 161 -4.16 -17.75 -22.37
CA HIS A 161 -5.43 -18.08 -22.99
C HIS A 161 -5.86 -16.98 -23.98
N TYR A 162 -6.20 -17.39 -25.19
CA TYR A 162 -6.75 -16.51 -26.21
C TYR A 162 -7.60 -17.29 -27.20
N ASN A 163 -8.82 -16.80 -27.47
CA ASN A 163 -9.72 -17.33 -28.50
C ASN A 163 -9.91 -18.86 -28.39
N GLY A 164 -10.26 -19.32 -27.19
CA GLY A 164 -10.49 -20.74 -26.90
C GLY A 164 -9.23 -21.63 -26.87
N ARG A 165 -8.04 -21.09 -27.15
CA ARG A 165 -6.77 -21.82 -27.06
C ARG A 165 -6.03 -21.47 -25.78
N THR A 166 -5.45 -22.47 -25.14
CA THR A 166 -4.62 -22.32 -23.94
C THR A 166 -3.25 -22.94 -24.18
N GLN A 167 -2.20 -22.22 -23.80
CA GLN A 167 -0.81 -22.71 -23.76
C GLN A 167 -0.25 -22.43 -22.37
N GLU A 168 0.69 -23.25 -21.90
CA GLU A 168 1.25 -23.14 -20.54
C GLU A 168 2.78 -23.12 -20.60
N THR A 169 3.40 -22.40 -19.65
CA THR A 169 4.84 -22.47 -19.43
C THR A 169 5.24 -23.74 -18.69
N SER A 170 6.53 -24.00 -18.64
CA SER A 170 7.11 -24.87 -17.62
C SER A 170 6.86 -24.38 -16.19
N VAL A 171 6.89 -25.31 -15.23
CA VAL A 171 6.81 -25.03 -13.79
C VAL A 171 8.21 -24.71 -13.27
N VAL A 172 8.37 -23.55 -12.62
CA VAL A 172 9.59 -23.19 -11.89
C VAL A 172 9.36 -23.52 -10.42
N LYS A 173 10.26 -24.27 -9.78
CA LYS A 173 10.04 -24.71 -8.39
C LYS A 173 10.57 -23.71 -7.36
N LYS A 174 9.86 -23.57 -6.25
CA LYS A 174 10.24 -22.86 -5.01
C LYS A 174 10.77 -21.46 -5.25
N SER A 175 10.02 -20.64 -5.98
CA SER A 175 10.42 -19.29 -6.32
C SER A 175 9.23 -18.32 -6.33
N CYS A 176 9.40 -17.19 -5.64
CA CYS A 176 8.56 -15.99 -5.83
C CYS A 176 9.10 -15.05 -6.92
N TYR A 177 10.23 -15.41 -7.56
CA TYR A 177 10.89 -14.67 -8.64
C TYR A 177 11.23 -15.56 -9.83
N PRO A 178 10.24 -16.24 -10.45
CA PRO A 178 10.48 -17.19 -11.53
C PRO A 178 10.92 -16.50 -12.83
N ARG A 179 11.67 -17.24 -13.64
CA ARG A 179 12.06 -16.86 -15.02
C ARG A 179 11.68 -17.99 -15.95
N TRP A 180 10.83 -17.73 -16.93
CA TRP A 180 10.40 -18.71 -17.93
C TRP A 180 11.07 -18.45 -19.29
N ASN A 181 11.03 -17.20 -19.76
CA ASN A 181 11.48 -16.81 -21.10
C ASN A 181 10.86 -17.67 -22.23
N GLU A 182 9.57 -17.98 -22.09
CA GLU A 182 8.82 -18.81 -23.03
C GLU A 182 7.90 -17.94 -23.89
N THR A 183 7.76 -18.29 -25.17
CA THR A 183 6.98 -17.50 -26.15
C THR A 183 5.88 -18.33 -26.77
N PHE A 184 4.68 -17.76 -26.76
CA PHE A 184 3.47 -18.38 -27.29
C PHE A 184 2.94 -17.54 -28.44
N ASP A 185 2.57 -18.21 -29.53
CA ASP A 185 1.94 -17.57 -30.67
C ASP A 185 0.49 -18.05 -30.80
N PHE A 186 -0.42 -17.11 -31.06
CA PHE A 186 -1.82 -17.35 -31.34
C PHE A 186 -2.19 -16.72 -32.69
N GLU A 187 -3.16 -17.30 -33.38
CA GLU A 187 -3.69 -16.73 -34.62
C GLU A 187 -4.61 -15.55 -34.26
N LEU A 188 -4.37 -14.39 -34.85
CA LEU A 188 -5.14 -13.18 -34.58
C LEU A 188 -6.31 -13.07 -35.56
N GLU A 189 -7.54 -13.17 -35.05
CA GLU A 189 -8.73 -12.99 -35.87
C GLU A 189 -9.01 -11.51 -36.17
N LYS A 190 -9.45 -11.21 -37.40
CA LYS A 190 -9.86 -9.86 -37.79
C LYS A 190 -11.09 -9.43 -36.99
N GLY A 191 -10.96 -8.35 -36.23
CA GLY A 191 -12.07 -7.82 -35.42
C GLY A 191 -12.21 -8.45 -34.03
N ALA A 192 -11.22 -9.24 -33.58
CA ALA A 192 -11.25 -9.84 -32.25
C ALA A 192 -11.45 -8.79 -31.14
N SER A 193 -12.44 -9.02 -30.30
CA SER A 193 -12.72 -8.23 -29.09
C SER A 193 -12.29 -8.94 -27.81
N GLU A 194 -11.91 -10.22 -27.90
CA GLU A 194 -11.47 -10.99 -26.74
C GLU A 194 -10.10 -10.51 -26.24
N ALA A 195 -9.97 -10.47 -24.92
CA ALA A 195 -8.71 -10.16 -24.26
C ALA A 195 -7.79 -11.38 -24.27
N LEU A 196 -6.49 -11.15 -24.39
CA LEU A 196 -5.48 -12.17 -24.07
C LEU A 196 -5.38 -12.25 -22.54
N LEU A 197 -5.67 -13.43 -21.99
CA LEU A 197 -5.58 -13.68 -20.56
C LEU A 197 -4.28 -14.39 -20.24
N VAL A 198 -3.51 -13.82 -19.32
CA VAL A 198 -2.26 -14.40 -18.81
C VAL A 198 -2.46 -14.65 -17.33
N GLU A 199 -2.47 -15.90 -16.91
CA GLU A 199 -2.77 -16.31 -15.54
C GLU A 199 -1.57 -17.02 -14.92
N ALA A 200 -1.07 -16.50 -13.80
CA ALA A 200 -0.06 -17.17 -12.99
C ALA A 200 -0.74 -18.10 -11.98
N TRP A 201 -0.19 -19.30 -11.82
CA TRP A 201 -0.70 -20.35 -10.96
C TRP A 201 0.45 -21.00 -10.20
N ASP A 202 0.18 -21.41 -8.97
CA ASP A 202 1.08 -22.25 -8.19
C ASP A 202 0.77 -23.72 -8.46
N TRP A 203 1.77 -24.49 -8.87
CA TRP A 203 1.56 -25.91 -9.14
C TRP A 203 1.62 -26.73 -7.85
N ASP A 204 0.56 -27.48 -7.59
CA ASP A 204 0.46 -28.37 -6.45
C ASP A 204 0.41 -29.83 -6.89
N LEU A 205 1.21 -30.69 -6.25
CA LEU A 205 1.23 -32.12 -6.58
C LEU A 205 -0.02 -32.86 -6.06
N VAL A 206 -0.53 -32.46 -4.89
CA VAL A 206 -1.55 -33.22 -4.15
C VAL A 206 -2.89 -32.48 -4.05
N SER A 207 -2.85 -31.15 -4.08
CA SER A 207 -4.01 -30.25 -4.06
C SER A 207 -4.34 -29.72 -5.45
N ARG A 208 -5.38 -28.90 -5.54
CA ARG A 208 -5.62 -28.07 -6.72
C ARG A 208 -4.60 -26.93 -6.71
N ASN A 209 -4.08 -26.60 -7.89
CA ASN A 209 -3.22 -25.43 -8.08
C ASN A 209 -3.85 -24.15 -7.54
N ASP A 210 -3.07 -23.39 -6.77
CA ASP A 210 -3.49 -22.11 -6.21
C ASP A 210 -3.34 -20.98 -7.24
N PHE A 211 -4.30 -20.07 -7.27
CA PHE A 211 -4.24 -18.94 -8.18
C PHE A 211 -3.26 -17.88 -7.66
N LEU A 212 -2.31 -17.45 -8.50
CA LEU A 212 -1.34 -16.41 -8.15
C LEU A 212 -1.71 -15.04 -8.75
N GLY A 213 -2.63 -15.01 -9.72
CA GLY A 213 -3.16 -13.78 -10.29
C GLY A 213 -3.25 -13.80 -11.81
N LYS A 214 -3.88 -12.78 -12.40
CA LYS A 214 -4.02 -12.66 -13.86
C LYS A 214 -3.79 -11.25 -14.39
N VAL A 215 -3.45 -11.19 -15.67
CA VAL A 215 -3.42 -9.98 -16.49
C VAL A 215 -4.34 -10.18 -17.67
N ALA A 216 -5.24 -9.24 -17.91
CA ALA A 216 -6.10 -9.21 -19.09
C ALA A 216 -5.62 -8.10 -20.03
N VAL A 217 -5.10 -8.49 -21.19
CA VAL A 217 -4.57 -7.57 -22.19
C VAL A 217 -5.65 -7.27 -23.23
N ASN A 218 -5.93 -5.99 -23.44
CA ASN A 218 -6.81 -5.54 -24.52
C ASN A 218 -6.09 -5.68 -25.88
N VAL A 219 -6.49 -6.66 -26.67
CA VAL A 219 -5.86 -6.98 -27.96
C VAL A 219 -6.08 -5.87 -29.00
N GLN A 220 -7.19 -5.13 -28.97
CA GLN A 220 -7.43 -4.02 -29.90
C GLN A 220 -6.45 -2.86 -29.65
N ARG A 221 -6.18 -2.56 -28.38
CA ARG A 221 -5.17 -1.57 -27.98
C ARG A 221 -3.79 -2.02 -28.45
N LEU A 222 -3.44 -3.29 -28.24
CA LEU A 222 -2.17 -3.87 -28.68
C LEU A 222 -2.02 -3.85 -30.21
N CYS A 223 -3.08 -4.14 -30.96
CA CYS A 223 -3.08 -4.02 -32.43
C CYS A 223 -2.77 -2.59 -32.90
N SER A 224 -3.22 -1.58 -32.15
CA SER A 224 -2.94 -0.18 -32.46
C SER A 224 -1.51 0.23 -32.11
N ALA A 225 -0.96 -0.34 -31.02
CA ALA A 225 0.39 -0.08 -30.55
C ALA A 225 1.47 -0.93 -31.25
N GLN A 226 1.07 -2.01 -31.93
CA GLN A 226 1.89 -3.07 -32.53
C GLN A 226 2.69 -3.92 -31.53
N GLN A 227 3.24 -3.32 -30.49
CA GLN A 227 4.01 -4.00 -29.44
C GLN A 227 3.80 -3.33 -28.08
N GLU A 228 3.84 -4.11 -27.01
CA GLU A 228 3.86 -3.65 -25.62
C GLU A 228 4.81 -4.54 -24.80
N GLU A 229 5.70 -3.94 -24.02
CA GLU A 229 6.61 -4.66 -23.11
C GLU A 229 6.69 -3.93 -21.78
N GLY A 230 6.61 -4.69 -20.69
CA GLY A 230 6.74 -4.13 -19.36
C GLY A 230 6.24 -5.05 -18.27
N TRP A 231 6.30 -4.55 -17.06
CA TRP A 231 5.76 -5.20 -15.88
C TRP A 231 4.26 -4.94 -15.78
N PHE A 232 3.50 -6.01 -15.67
CA PHE A 232 2.05 -5.99 -15.49
C PHE A 232 1.72 -6.52 -14.11
N ARG A 233 0.95 -5.75 -13.34
CA ARG A 233 0.51 -6.18 -12.02
C ARG A 233 -0.51 -7.30 -12.12
N LEU A 234 -0.29 -8.36 -11.37
CA LEU A 234 -1.25 -9.46 -11.25
C LEU A 234 -2.51 -8.99 -10.51
N GLN A 235 -3.68 -9.38 -11.02
CA GLN A 235 -4.99 -9.03 -10.47
C GLN A 235 -5.72 -10.28 -9.98
N PRO A 236 -6.58 -10.15 -8.95
CA PRO A 236 -7.45 -11.25 -8.50
C PRO A 236 -8.52 -11.60 -9.54
N ASP A 237 -9.08 -12.80 -9.43
CA ASP A 237 -10.20 -13.22 -10.25
C ASP A 237 -11.54 -12.77 -9.63
N GLN A 238 -12.00 -11.57 -10.01
CA GLN A 238 -13.26 -11.00 -9.51
C GLN A 238 -14.51 -11.80 -9.91
N SER A 239 -14.40 -12.77 -10.83
CA SER A 239 -15.56 -13.54 -11.33
C SER A 239 -16.12 -14.54 -10.32
N LYS A 240 -15.40 -14.82 -9.23
CA LYS A 240 -15.78 -15.79 -8.21
C LYS A 240 -15.94 -15.20 -6.81
N SER A 241 -16.29 -13.91 -6.68
CA SER A 241 -16.61 -13.38 -5.35
C SER A 241 -17.80 -14.14 -4.77
N ARG A 242 -17.52 -15.14 -3.94
CA ARG A 242 -18.51 -15.78 -3.12
C ARG A 242 -18.92 -14.71 -2.12
N GLN A 243 -20.12 -14.17 -2.26
CA GLN A 243 -20.73 -13.41 -1.17
C GLN A 243 -20.85 -14.36 0.02
N GLY A 244 -19.85 -14.32 0.91
CA GLY A 244 -19.85 -15.03 2.17
C GLY A 244 -21.09 -14.66 2.95
N LYS A 245 -21.89 -15.66 3.30
CA LYS A 245 -23.19 -15.51 4.01
C LYS A 245 -23.02 -15.35 5.53
N GLY A 246 -21.79 -15.22 6.03
CA GLY A 246 -21.48 -15.14 7.46
C GLY A 246 -21.36 -13.70 7.97
N ASN A 247 -21.92 -13.42 9.15
CA ASN A 247 -21.60 -12.23 9.92
C ASN A 247 -20.26 -12.46 10.64
N LEU A 248 -19.17 -11.96 10.08
CA LEU A 248 -17.82 -12.08 10.66
C LEU A 248 -17.52 -10.99 11.71
N GLY A 249 -18.53 -10.20 12.08
CA GLY A 249 -18.37 -9.05 12.96
C GLY A 249 -17.96 -7.79 12.19
N SER A 250 -17.45 -6.81 12.93
CA SER A 250 -17.09 -5.51 12.37
C SER A 250 -15.88 -4.93 13.08
N LEU A 251 -15.15 -4.10 12.36
CA LEU A 251 -13.97 -3.39 12.83
C LEU A 251 -14.23 -1.88 12.79
N GLN A 252 -13.88 -1.17 13.86
CA GLN A 252 -13.88 0.28 13.91
C GLN A 252 -12.47 0.80 13.58
N LEU A 253 -12.38 1.60 12.53
CA LEU A 253 -11.11 2.14 12.03
C LEU A 253 -11.17 3.64 11.88
N GLU A 254 -10.02 4.29 12.01
CA GLU A 254 -9.78 5.63 11.44
C GLU A 254 -8.53 5.56 10.56
N VAL A 255 -8.66 5.91 9.27
CA VAL A 255 -7.56 5.80 8.30
C VAL A 255 -7.49 7.07 7.47
N ARG A 256 -6.38 7.80 7.52
CA ARG A 256 -6.20 9.06 6.79
C ARG A 256 -4.95 9.01 5.92
N LEU A 257 -5.14 9.21 4.62
CA LEU A 257 -4.06 9.41 3.66
C LEU A 257 -3.73 10.90 3.57
N ARG A 258 -2.46 11.25 3.73
CA ARG A 258 -1.93 12.59 3.49
C ARG A 258 -0.85 12.50 2.42
N ASP A 259 -1.06 13.21 1.32
CA ASP A 259 -0.04 13.39 0.29
C ASP A 259 0.70 14.71 0.56
N GLU A 260 1.95 14.60 1.00
CA GLU A 260 2.85 15.72 1.18
C GLU A 260 3.61 15.97 -0.12
N THR A 261 3.48 17.19 -0.64
CA THR A 261 4.29 17.65 -1.76
C THR A 261 5.31 18.63 -1.24
N VAL A 262 6.59 18.24 -1.28
CA VAL A 262 7.69 19.16 -1.01
C VAL A 262 7.94 19.97 -2.28
N LEU A 263 7.66 21.28 -2.20
CA LEU A 263 7.90 22.21 -3.28
C LEU A 263 9.41 22.38 -3.51
N PRO A 264 9.84 22.85 -4.70
CA PRO A 264 11.24 23.22 -4.91
C PRO A 264 11.68 24.28 -3.90
N SER A 265 12.97 24.27 -3.53
CA SER A 265 13.52 25.20 -2.52
C SER A 265 13.23 26.67 -2.80
N VAL A 266 13.15 27.07 -4.08
CA VAL A 266 12.81 28.43 -4.52
C VAL A 266 11.45 28.92 -4.02
N CYS A 267 10.48 28.00 -3.82
CA CYS A 267 9.16 28.35 -3.30
C CYS A 267 9.21 28.76 -1.83
N TYR A 268 10.22 28.30 -1.08
CA TYR A 268 10.39 28.62 0.34
C TYR A 268 11.34 29.80 0.59
N GLN A 269 12.10 30.24 -0.42
CA GLN A 269 13.09 31.31 -0.29
C GLN A 269 12.53 32.62 0.29
N PRO A 270 11.35 33.11 -0.12
CA PRO A 270 10.80 34.34 0.46
C PRO A 270 10.57 34.23 1.98
N LEU A 271 10.05 33.09 2.45
CA LEU A 271 9.84 32.84 3.88
C LEU A 271 11.18 32.73 4.62
N VAL A 272 12.15 32.01 4.06
CA VAL A 272 13.51 31.89 4.63
C VAL A 272 14.17 33.25 4.76
N GLN A 273 14.05 34.12 3.74
CA GLN A 273 14.60 35.47 3.78
C GLN A 273 13.98 36.33 4.89
N LEU A 274 12.66 36.27 5.05
CA LEU A 274 11.96 36.99 6.11
C LEU A 274 12.39 36.51 7.50
N LEU A 275 12.46 35.19 7.72
CA LEU A 275 12.93 34.59 8.97
C LEU A 275 14.38 34.99 9.28
N CYS A 276 15.27 34.93 8.29
CA CYS A 276 16.66 35.36 8.44
C CYS A 276 16.78 36.86 8.69
N GLN A 277 15.95 37.70 8.07
CA GLN A 277 15.95 39.14 8.27
C GLN A 277 15.54 39.51 9.69
N GLU A 278 14.52 38.85 10.24
CA GLU A 278 14.10 39.05 11.63
C GLU A 278 15.20 38.67 12.61
N VAL A 279 15.82 37.50 12.44
CA VAL A 279 16.93 37.05 13.29
C VAL A 279 18.13 38.01 13.20
N LYS A 280 18.46 38.52 12.01
CA LYS A 280 19.56 39.49 11.84
C LYS A 280 19.28 40.86 12.45
N LEU A 281 18.03 41.32 12.39
CA LEU A 281 17.63 42.62 12.93
C LEU A 281 17.33 42.56 14.44
N GLY A 282 17.07 41.37 14.97
CA GLY A 282 16.67 41.17 16.35
C GLY A 282 15.43 42.00 16.73
N THR A 283 15.40 42.50 17.96
CA THR A 283 14.32 43.34 18.50
C THR A 283 14.21 44.74 17.87
N GLN A 284 15.13 45.11 16.97
CA GLN A 284 15.15 46.40 16.27
C GLN A 284 14.38 46.39 14.94
N GLY A 285 13.94 45.22 14.48
CA GLY A 285 13.16 45.07 13.25
C GLY A 285 11.64 45.07 13.50
N PRO A 286 10.81 45.33 12.47
CA PRO A 286 9.35 45.22 12.57
C PRO A 286 8.82 43.77 12.60
N GLY A 287 9.70 42.76 12.64
CA GLY A 287 9.36 41.35 12.51
C GLY A 287 8.72 40.76 13.78
N ARG A 288 7.68 39.94 13.60
CA ARG A 288 7.04 39.14 14.67
C ARG A 288 6.88 37.66 14.27
N LEU A 289 7.60 37.18 13.28
CA LEU A 289 7.45 35.82 12.75
C LEU A 289 7.88 34.76 13.77
N ILE A 290 8.98 34.96 14.49
CA ILE A 290 9.42 33.99 15.51
C ILE A 290 8.41 33.89 16.66
N PRO A 291 7.92 35.01 17.25
CA PRO A 291 6.81 34.98 18.21
C PRO A 291 5.53 34.36 17.65
N VAL A 292 5.12 34.67 16.41
CA VAL A 292 3.91 34.10 15.81
C VAL A 292 4.05 32.59 15.61
N ILE A 293 5.21 32.11 15.18
CA ILE A 293 5.47 30.66 15.06
C ILE A 293 5.37 30.03 16.45
N GLU A 294 5.95 30.63 17.48
CA GLU A 294 5.86 30.12 18.85
C GLU A 294 4.40 30.08 19.35
N GLU A 295 3.64 31.16 19.17
CA GLU A 295 2.22 31.28 19.59
C GLU A 295 1.30 30.30 18.85
N THR A 296 1.60 29.99 17.59
CA THR A 296 0.79 29.08 16.76
C THR A 296 1.25 27.63 16.83
N THR A 297 2.38 27.35 17.48
CA THR A 297 2.93 25.99 17.62
C THR A 297 2.19 25.21 18.71
N SER A 298 1.55 24.11 18.33
CA SER A 298 0.90 23.19 19.27
C SER A 298 1.91 22.45 20.15
N ALA A 299 1.46 21.90 21.28
CA ALA A 299 2.32 21.10 22.16
C ALA A 299 2.91 19.87 21.46
N GLU A 300 2.15 19.25 20.54
CA GLU A 300 2.54 18.02 19.82
C GLU A 300 3.66 18.25 18.81
N CYS A 301 3.73 19.45 18.20
CA CYS A 301 4.74 19.76 17.17
C CYS A 301 5.89 20.66 17.66
N ARG A 302 5.90 21.06 18.93
CA ARG A 302 6.88 22.03 19.47
C ARG A 302 8.33 21.63 19.24
N GLN A 303 8.67 20.38 19.52
CA GLN A 303 10.04 19.88 19.37
C GLN A 303 10.47 19.82 17.89
N GLU A 304 9.56 19.43 17.00
CA GLU A 304 9.83 19.38 15.57
C GLU A 304 10.07 20.77 14.99
N VAL A 305 9.22 21.75 15.35
CA VAL A 305 9.37 23.15 14.93
C VAL A 305 10.69 23.73 15.43
N ALA A 306 11.01 23.54 16.72
CA ALA A 306 12.27 24.02 17.30
C ALA A 306 13.50 23.43 16.58
N THR A 307 13.50 22.11 16.36
CA THR A 307 14.59 21.42 15.67
C THR A 307 14.73 21.89 14.22
N THR A 308 13.61 22.16 13.55
CA THR A 308 13.58 22.62 12.16
C THR A 308 14.12 24.05 12.03
N LEU A 309 13.71 24.97 12.91
CA LEU A 309 14.22 26.33 12.95
C LEU A 309 15.72 26.35 13.26
N LEU A 310 16.18 25.56 14.23
CA LEU A 310 17.60 25.47 14.56
C LEU A 310 18.42 24.97 13.36
N LYS A 311 17.96 23.92 12.67
CA LYS A 311 18.61 23.42 11.45
C LYS A 311 18.64 24.47 10.34
N LEU A 312 17.54 25.20 10.16
CA LEU A 312 17.45 26.28 9.18
C LEU A 312 18.51 27.36 9.47
N PHE A 313 18.53 27.91 10.69
CA PHE A 313 19.45 29.00 11.02
C PHE A 313 20.91 28.53 11.11
N LEU A 314 21.17 27.29 11.51
CA LEU A 314 22.49 26.69 11.42
C LEU A 314 22.99 26.66 9.96
N GLY A 315 22.13 26.22 9.03
CA GLY A 315 22.45 26.22 7.60
C GLY A 315 22.63 27.62 6.98
N GLN A 316 22.07 28.65 7.61
CA GLN A 316 22.21 30.06 7.19
C GLN A 316 23.33 30.81 7.94
N GLY A 317 24.03 30.15 8.87
CA GLY A 317 25.07 30.77 9.69
C GLY A 317 24.54 31.74 10.77
N LEU A 318 23.26 31.64 11.13
CA LEU A 318 22.54 32.53 12.06
C LEU A 318 22.13 31.84 13.37
N ALA A 319 22.63 30.64 13.66
CA ALA A 319 22.22 29.87 14.83
C ALA A 319 22.45 30.63 16.15
N LYS A 320 23.57 31.35 16.26
CA LYS A 320 23.88 32.17 17.44
C LYS A 320 22.88 33.33 17.57
N ASP A 321 22.70 34.10 16.50
CA ASP A 321 21.80 35.26 16.48
C ASP A 321 20.36 34.86 16.81
N PHE A 322 19.94 33.68 16.34
CA PHE A 322 18.63 33.12 16.66
C PHE A 322 18.47 32.79 18.15
N LEU A 323 19.46 32.15 18.77
CA LEU A 323 19.45 31.86 20.20
C LEU A 323 19.47 33.15 21.03
N ASP A 324 20.28 34.14 20.64
CA ASP A 324 20.33 35.45 21.28
C ASP A 324 18.96 36.16 21.23
N LEU A 325 18.26 36.08 20.09
CA LEU A 325 16.89 36.60 19.94
C LEU A 325 15.89 35.88 20.86
N LEU A 326 15.94 34.54 20.94
CA LEU A 326 15.07 33.77 21.84
C LEU A 326 15.28 34.17 23.31
N PHE A 327 16.53 34.29 23.75
CA PHE A 327 16.84 34.75 25.11
C PHE A 327 16.29 36.15 25.38
N GLN A 328 16.41 37.07 24.42
CA GLN A 328 15.85 38.42 24.58
C GLN A 328 14.31 38.41 24.69
N LEU A 329 13.63 37.58 23.89
CA LEU A 329 12.17 37.45 23.95
C LEU A 329 11.71 36.82 25.27
N GLU A 330 12.41 35.80 25.77
CA GLU A 330 12.14 35.20 27.08
C GLU A 330 12.35 36.20 28.22
N LEU A 331 13.47 36.93 28.21
CA LEU A 331 13.76 37.97 29.20
C LEU A 331 12.67 39.05 29.20
N GLY A 332 12.25 39.52 28.02
CA GLY A 332 11.17 40.50 27.86
C GLY A 332 9.85 40.04 28.49
N ARG A 333 9.47 38.77 28.30
CA ARG A 333 8.29 38.18 28.92
C ARG A 333 8.38 38.11 30.44
N THR A 334 9.57 37.83 30.99
CA THR A 334 9.77 37.78 32.45
C THR A 334 9.79 39.16 33.12
N SER A 335 10.07 40.23 32.37
CA SER A 335 10.08 41.61 32.89
C SER A 335 8.73 42.32 32.88
N GLU A 336 7.70 41.75 32.24
CA GLU A 336 6.32 42.28 32.23
C GLU A 336 5.40 41.62 33.27
N ALA A 337 5.95 40.82 34.20
CA ALA A 337 5.21 40.14 35.27
C ALA A 337 5.21 40.89 36.61
#